data_AF-A0A845GCQ6-F1
#
_entry.id   AF-A0A845GCQ6-F1
#
_cell.length_a   1.000
_cell.length_b   1.000
_cell.length_c   1.000
_cell.angle_alpha   90.00
_cell.angle_beta   90.00
_cell.angle_gamma   90.00
#
_symmetry.space_group_name_H-M   'P 1'
#
loop_
_entity.id
_entity.type
_entity.pdbx_description
1 polymer ?
#
loop_
_entity_poly.entity_id
_entity_poly.type
_entity_poly.pdbx_seq_one_letter_code
_entity_poly.pdbx_strand_id
1 'polypeptide(L)'
;MNNKSIYYSCSTWFAHEISQWFYGEIHYAWCTPYFDPPSRLNLYNSVPPSSNPRALYWELMKDVDASDMHSFRISRVRAGIRRGAVSRLNQGMINADQLKEIQELVRSAQPDNFKPLMYVIPGEPVAALLNFVPLEQRASLFSEEYIIENLPRNLFDAIEL
;
A
#
# COMPACT_ATOMS: atom_id res chain seq x y z
N MET A 1 -23.34 7.74 -1.08
CA MET A 1 -22.71 6.51 -0.55
C MET A 1 -21.82 5.93 -1.63
N ASN A 2 -20.62 5.47 -1.28
CA ASN A 2 -19.72 4.86 -2.24
C ASN A 2 -20.20 3.43 -2.51
N ASN A 3 -20.72 3.14 -3.71
CA ASN A 3 -21.37 1.86 -4.04
C ASN A 3 -20.39 0.82 -4.63
N LYS A 4 -19.09 0.93 -4.34
CA LYS A 4 -18.07 0.04 -4.90
C LYS A 4 -17.92 -1.20 -4.04
N SER A 5 -17.99 -2.37 -4.68
CA SER A 5 -17.94 -3.66 -3.97
C SER A 5 -16.53 -4.08 -3.56
N ILE A 6 -15.49 -3.62 -4.27
CA ILE A 6 -14.10 -4.04 -4.04
C ILE A 6 -13.16 -2.85 -4.25
N TYR A 7 -12.12 -2.77 -3.43
CA TYR A 7 -10.99 -1.87 -3.55
C TYR A 7 -9.69 -2.66 -3.67
N TYR A 8 -8.71 -2.07 -4.36
CA TYR A 8 -7.42 -2.67 -4.63
C TYR A 8 -6.31 -1.79 -4.11
N SER A 9 -5.29 -2.39 -3.50
CA SER A 9 -4.07 -1.70 -3.04
C SER A 9 -2.85 -2.54 -3.39
N CYS A 10 -1.77 -1.89 -3.82
CA CYS A 10 -0.49 -2.55 -3.98
C CYS A 10 0.36 -2.32 -2.72
N SER A 11 0.73 -3.41 -2.06
CA SER A 11 1.67 -3.44 -0.94
C SER A 11 2.91 -4.26 -1.33
N THR A 12 3.80 -4.52 -0.37
CA THR A 12 4.89 -5.49 -0.53
C THR A 12 4.81 -6.55 0.55
N TRP A 13 5.38 -7.72 0.27
CA TRP A 13 5.59 -8.78 1.27
C TRP A 13 6.20 -8.22 2.56
N PHE A 14 7.25 -7.44 2.43
CA PHE A 14 7.92 -6.88 3.60
C PHE A 14 7.05 -5.89 4.41
N ALA A 15 6.26 -5.04 3.76
CA ALA A 15 5.32 -4.17 4.46
C ALA A 15 4.17 -4.96 5.13
N HIS A 16 3.74 -6.05 4.48
CA HIS A 16 2.74 -6.97 5.03
C HIS A 16 3.26 -7.62 6.32
N GLU A 17 4.44 -8.25 6.29
CA GLU A 17 5.03 -8.93 7.45
C GLU A 17 5.29 -7.97 8.62
N ILE A 18 5.74 -6.73 8.35
CA ILE A 18 5.89 -5.73 9.41
C ILE A 18 4.55 -5.47 10.10
N SER A 19 3.45 -5.40 9.33
CA SER A 19 2.12 -5.17 9.89
C SER A 19 1.62 -6.37 10.68
N GLN A 20 1.94 -7.60 10.24
CA GLN A 20 1.63 -8.83 10.98
C GLN A 20 2.36 -8.87 12.34
N TRP A 21 3.67 -8.64 12.34
CA TRP A 21 4.50 -8.89 13.52
C TRP A 21 4.52 -7.73 14.50
N PHE A 22 4.47 -6.49 14.01
CA PHE A 22 4.67 -5.31 14.87
C PHE A 22 3.38 -4.52 15.12
N TYR A 23 2.42 -4.54 14.20
CA TYR A 23 1.25 -3.64 14.28
C TYR A 23 -0.04 -4.36 14.68
N GLY A 24 0.05 -5.56 15.27
CA GLY A 24 -1.12 -6.32 15.71
C GLY A 24 -2.06 -6.65 14.54
N GLU A 25 -1.48 -7.00 13.39
CA GLU A 25 -2.21 -7.30 12.14
C GLU A 25 -3.05 -6.13 11.59
N ILE A 26 -2.68 -4.89 11.93
CA ILE A 26 -3.29 -3.67 11.40
C ILE A 26 -2.45 -3.11 10.25
N HIS A 27 -3.05 -3.05 9.06
CA HIS A 27 -2.41 -2.65 7.82
C HIS A 27 -2.80 -1.21 7.44
N TYR A 28 -1.92 -0.55 6.69
CA TYR A 28 -2.24 0.69 6.00
C TYR A 28 -2.48 0.37 4.52
N ALA A 29 -3.57 0.87 3.95
CA ALA A 29 -3.87 0.67 2.53
C ALA A 29 -4.22 2.00 1.85
N TRP A 30 -3.45 2.35 0.83
CA TRP A 30 -3.86 3.31 -0.18
C TRP A 30 -4.52 2.55 -1.32
N CYS A 31 -5.81 2.77 -1.55
CA CYS A 31 -6.61 1.91 -2.42
C CYS A 31 -7.49 2.70 -3.38
N THR A 32 -7.92 2.01 -4.43
CA THR A 32 -8.84 2.53 -5.44
C THR A 32 -9.82 1.42 -5.84
N PRO A 33 -11.08 1.74 -6.21
CA PRO A 33 -12.03 0.72 -6.66
C PRO A 33 -11.72 0.16 -8.06
N TYR A 34 -10.64 0.62 -8.71
CA TYR A 34 -10.28 0.23 -10.07
C TYR A 34 -8.97 -0.55 -10.11
N PHE A 35 -9.03 -1.83 -10.51
CA PHE A 35 -7.86 -2.69 -10.60
C PHE A 35 -6.94 -2.35 -11.78
N ASP A 36 -7.50 -2.09 -12.96
CA ASP A 36 -6.75 -1.81 -14.19
C ASP A 36 -7.26 -0.58 -14.95
N PRO A 37 -6.99 0.65 -14.45
CA PRO A 37 -7.27 1.86 -15.21
C PRO A 37 -6.19 2.15 -16.26
N PRO A 38 -6.49 1.92 -17.55
CA PRO A 38 -6.25 2.97 -18.54
C PRO A 38 -7.45 3.12 -19.49
N SER A 39 -8.61 3.52 -18.97
CA SER A 39 -9.73 3.97 -19.80
C SER A 39 -9.85 5.48 -19.81
N ARG A 40 -9.58 6.12 -20.96
CA ARG A 40 -9.81 7.57 -21.17
C ARG A 40 -11.30 7.93 -21.29
N LEU A 41 -12.19 6.94 -21.26
CA LEU A 41 -13.63 7.13 -21.44
C LEU A 41 -14.34 7.48 -20.11
N ASN A 42 -13.69 7.31 -18.96
CA ASN A 42 -14.22 7.69 -17.65
C ASN A 42 -13.17 8.46 -16.84
N LEU A 43 -13.46 9.73 -16.56
CA LEU A 43 -12.60 10.65 -15.79
C LEU A 43 -12.25 10.10 -14.39
N TYR A 44 -13.17 9.39 -13.74
CA TYR A 44 -12.95 8.80 -12.41
C TYR A 44 -12.05 7.55 -12.43
N ASN A 45 -11.95 6.90 -13.60
CA ASN A 45 -11.13 5.72 -13.85
C ASN A 45 -9.77 6.09 -14.49
N SER A 46 -9.37 7.36 -14.38
CA SER A 46 -8.11 7.88 -14.91
C SER A 46 -7.02 7.93 -13.83
N VAL A 47 -6.91 6.86 -13.03
CA VAL A 47 -5.83 6.74 -12.03
C VAL A 47 -4.52 6.57 -12.81
N PRO A 48 -3.54 7.49 -12.66
CA PRO A 48 -2.29 7.37 -13.38
C PRO A 48 -1.50 6.14 -12.92
N PRO A 49 -0.54 5.64 -13.71
CA PRO A 49 0.27 4.48 -13.36
C PRO A 49 0.91 4.55 -11.96
N SER A 50 1.24 5.76 -11.49
CA SER A 50 1.82 6.00 -10.17
C SER A 50 0.90 5.72 -8.97
N SER A 51 -0.41 5.54 -9.19
CA SER A 51 -1.41 5.18 -8.17
C SER A 51 -2.30 4.00 -8.59
N ASN A 52 -2.04 3.41 -9.76
CA ASN A 52 -2.77 2.25 -10.26
C ASN A 52 -2.17 0.97 -9.61
N PRO A 53 -2.94 0.19 -8.82
CA PRO A 53 -2.41 -0.96 -8.10
C PRO A 53 -1.75 -2.01 -9.01
N ARG A 54 -2.33 -2.30 -10.18
CA ARG A 54 -1.77 -3.25 -11.15
C ARG A 54 -0.47 -2.73 -11.75
N ALA A 55 -0.42 -1.46 -12.14
CA ALA A 55 0.80 -0.85 -12.69
C ALA A 55 1.92 -0.85 -11.65
N LEU A 56 1.61 -0.43 -10.42
CA LEU A 56 2.54 -0.47 -9.28
C LEU A 56 3.06 -1.88 -9.02
N TYR A 57 2.18 -2.88 -9.03
CA TYR A 57 2.56 -4.28 -8.84
C TYR A 57 3.59 -4.71 -9.90
N TRP A 58 3.26 -4.59 -11.19
CA TRP A 58 4.14 -5.09 -12.25
C TRP A 58 5.42 -4.27 -12.42
N GLU A 59 5.38 -2.96 -12.18
CA GLU A 59 6.59 -2.15 -12.19
C GLU A 59 7.52 -2.51 -11.03
N LEU A 60 6.98 -2.75 -9.83
CA LEU A 60 7.79 -3.20 -8.71
C LEU A 60 8.33 -4.61 -8.92
N MET A 61 7.51 -5.52 -9.46
CA MET A 61 7.94 -6.88 -9.79
C MET A 61 9.14 -6.89 -10.75
N LYS A 62 9.12 -6.04 -11.79
CA LYS A 62 10.25 -5.89 -12.72
C LYS A 62 11.55 -5.48 -12.02
N ASP A 63 11.46 -4.52 -11.11
CA ASP A 63 12.62 -4.03 -10.35
C ASP A 63 13.15 -5.12 -9.39
N VAL A 64 12.26 -5.93 -8.83
CA VAL A 64 12.58 -7.07 -7.96
C VAL A 64 13.23 -8.21 -8.75
N ASP A 65 12.65 -8.63 -9.87
CA ASP A 65 13.16 -9.69 -10.73
C ASP A 65 14.55 -9.35 -11.29
N ALA A 66 14.77 -8.07 -11.60
CA ALA A 66 16.07 -7.56 -12.02
C ALA A 66 17.09 -7.49 -10.86
N SER A 67 16.67 -7.72 -9.62
CA SER A 67 17.47 -7.51 -8.41
C SER A 67 18.11 -6.11 -8.38
N ASP A 68 17.37 -5.09 -8.83
CA ASP A 68 17.89 -3.74 -8.98
C ASP A 68 18.07 -3.05 -7.61
N MET A 69 19.31 -3.08 -7.11
CA MET A 69 19.71 -2.44 -5.86
C MET A 69 19.59 -0.92 -5.87
N HIS A 70 19.46 -0.30 -7.05
CA HIS A 70 19.30 1.14 -7.24
C HIS A 70 17.89 1.54 -7.68
N SER A 71 16.92 0.61 -7.62
CA SER A 71 15.53 0.91 -7.94
C SER A 71 15.02 2.06 -7.07
N PHE A 72 14.62 3.12 -7.76
CA PHE A 72 13.96 4.27 -7.13
C PHE A 72 12.63 3.86 -6.48
N ARG A 73 11.91 2.87 -7.04
CA ARG A 73 10.65 2.37 -6.47
C ARG A 73 10.87 1.64 -5.16
N ILE A 74 11.83 0.70 -5.12
CA ILE A 74 12.20 0.01 -3.89
C ILE A 74 12.65 1.02 -2.83
N SER A 75 13.44 2.02 -3.22
CA SER A 75 13.88 3.10 -2.32
C SER A 75 12.70 3.91 -1.77
N ARG A 76 11.69 4.22 -2.59
CA ARG A 76 10.45 4.88 -2.16
C ARG A 76 9.63 4.02 -1.20
N VAL A 77 9.50 2.71 -1.46
CA VAL A 77 8.81 1.77 -0.56
C VAL A 77 9.50 1.72 0.80
N ARG A 78 10.83 1.60 0.85
CA ARG A 78 11.60 1.65 2.11
C ARG A 78 11.34 2.93 2.89
N ALA A 79 11.36 4.08 2.20
CA ALA A 79 11.07 5.36 2.82
C ALA A 79 9.63 5.42 3.34
N GLY A 80 8.67 4.83 2.63
CA GLY A 80 7.28 4.67 3.06
C GLY A 80 7.16 3.86 4.35
N ILE A 81 7.78 2.68 4.39
CA ILE A 81 7.77 1.80 5.58
C ILE A 81 8.37 2.51 6.80
N ARG A 82 9.51 3.21 6.63
CA ARG A 82 10.14 3.96 7.72
C ARG A 82 9.25 5.09 8.25
N ARG A 83 8.62 5.86 7.37
CA ARG A 83 7.65 6.90 7.77
C ARG A 83 6.44 6.29 8.47
N GLY A 84 5.92 5.17 7.96
CA GLY A 84 4.84 4.41 8.58
C GLY A 84 5.20 3.98 9.99
N ALA A 85 6.38 3.39 10.20
CA ALA A 85 6.83 2.97 11.53
C ALA A 85 6.92 4.14 12.53
N VAL A 86 7.44 5.30 12.10
CA VAL A 86 7.46 6.50 12.96
C VAL A 86 6.04 6.96 13.29
N SER A 87 5.13 6.93 12.32
CA SER A 87 3.72 7.26 12.56
C SER A 87 3.07 6.29 13.56
N ARG A 88 3.35 4.99 13.45
CA ARG A 88 2.86 3.95 14.38
C ARG A 88 3.42 4.10 15.80
N LEU A 89 4.68 4.52 15.94
CA LEU A 89 5.25 4.88 17.24
C LEU A 89 4.50 6.05 17.87
N ASN A 90 4.26 7.11 17.09
CA ASN A 90 3.54 8.29 17.59
C ASN A 90 2.08 7.99 17.98
N GLN A 91 1.48 6.97 17.37
CA GLN A 91 0.15 6.46 17.72
C GLN A 91 0.17 5.48 18.92
N GLY A 92 1.35 5.13 19.44
CA GLY A 92 1.51 4.17 20.54
C GLY A 92 1.29 2.71 20.14
N MET A 93 1.25 2.37 18.85
CA MET A 93 1.09 0.99 18.39
C MET A 93 2.38 0.17 18.51
N ILE A 94 3.54 0.84 18.46
CA ILE A 94 4.84 0.24 18.70
C ILE A 94 5.63 1.10 19.70
N ASN A 95 6.66 0.51 20.30
CA ASN A 95 7.62 1.21 21.15
C ASN A 95 8.91 1.59 20.38
N ALA A 96 9.82 2.29 21.05
CA ALA A 96 11.08 2.76 20.45
C ALA A 96 12.01 1.63 20.02
N ASP A 97 12.02 0.50 20.74
CA ASP A 97 12.84 -0.66 20.41
C ASP A 97 12.33 -1.35 19.14
N GLN A 98 11.02 -1.52 19.02
CA GLN A 98 10.36 -2.04 17.82
C GLN A 98 10.59 -1.12 16.61
N LEU A 99 10.54 0.21 16.79
CA LEU A 99 10.88 1.14 15.71
C LEU A 99 12.32 0.93 15.23
N LYS A 100 13.27 0.79 16.15
CA LYS A 100 14.68 0.54 15.80
C LYS A 100 14.84 -0.77 15.06
N GLU A 101 14.19 -1.84 15.52
CA GLU A 101 14.18 -3.14 14.86
C GLU A 101 13.64 -3.05 13.43
N ILE A 102 12.49 -2.41 13.23
CA ILE A 102 11.92 -2.19 11.89
C ILE A 102 12.89 -1.40 11.00
N GLN A 103 13.54 -0.36 11.52
CA GLN A 103 14.50 0.43 10.74
C GLN A 103 15.73 -0.39 10.32
N GLU A 104 16.22 -1.27 11.20
CA GLU A 104 17.32 -2.19 10.91
C GLU A 104 16.90 -3.23 9.85
N LEU A 105 15.73 -3.85 9.99
CA LEU A 105 15.16 -4.77 9.00
C LEU A 105 15.02 -4.08 7.63
N VAL A 106 14.48 -2.87 7.59
CA VAL A 106 14.33 -2.09 6.34
C VAL A 106 15.68 -1.73 5.73
N ARG A 107 16.73 -1.58 6.54
CA ARG A 107 18.09 -1.31 6.04
C ARG A 107 18.71 -2.56 5.41
N SER A 108 18.49 -3.74 5.99
CA SER A 108 19.09 -5.00 5.51
C SER A 108 18.28 -5.75 4.46
N ALA A 109 16.99 -5.43 4.30
CA ALA A 109 16.11 -6.08 3.33
C ALA A 109 16.70 -6.04 1.92
N GLN A 110 16.61 -7.15 1.19
CA GLN A 110 17.04 -7.32 -0.20
C GLN A 110 15.88 -7.02 -1.15
N PRO A 111 16.13 -6.78 -2.45
CA PRO A 111 15.07 -6.56 -3.44
C PRO A 111 13.94 -7.59 -3.37
N ASP A 112 14.28 -8.87 -3.17
CA ASP A 112 13.31 -9.97 -3.09
C ASP A 112 12.29 -9.82 -1.94
N ASN A 113 12.63 -9.11 -0.86
CA ASN A 113 11.67 -8.81 0.21
C ASN A 113 10.58 -7.82 -0.24
N PHE A 114 10.83 -7.04 -1.29
CA PHE A 114 9.90 -6.06 -1.83
C PHE A 114 9.00 -6.62 -2.93
N LYS A 115 8.92 -7.96 -3.08
CA LYS A 115 7.93 -8.62 -3.93
C LYS A 115 6.54 -8.02 -3.66
N PRO A 116 5.85 -7.53 -4.70
CA PRO A 116 4.58 -6.85 -4.54
C PRO A 116 3.49 -7.84 -4.10
N LEU A 117 2.53 -7.32 -3.34
CA LEU A 117 1.30 -8.02 -2.98
C LEU A 117 0.11 -7.16 -3.39
N MET A 118 -0.93 -7.79 -3.89
CA MET A 118 -2.20 -7.13 -4.18
C MET A 118 -3.16 -7.39 -3.01
N TYR A 119 -3.64 -6.32 -2.39
CA TYR A 119 -4.73 -6.41 -1.42
C TYR A 119 -6.06 -6.27 -2.14
N VAL A 120 -6.96 -7.23 -1.92
CA VAL A 120 -8.34 -7.24 -2.41
C VAL A 120 -9.26 -7.00 -1.22
N ILE A 121 -9.88 -5.83 -1.19
CA ILE A 121 -10.57 -5.30 0.00
C ILE A 121 -12.09 -5.22 -0.30
N PRO A 122 -12.94 -6.03 0.33
CA PRO A 122 -14.39 -5.92 0.19
C PRO A 122 -14.89 -4.58 0.72
N GLY A 123 -15.78 -3.92 -0.03
CA GLY A 123 -16.17 -2.54 0.23
C GLY A 123 -17.13 -2.34 1.39
N GLU A 124 -18.14 -3.20 1.52
CA GLU A 124 -19.14 -3.07 2.59
C GLU A 124 -18.53 -3.16 4.00
N PRO A 125 -17.67 -4.15 4.33
CA PRO A 125 -17.07 -4.25 5.66
C PRO A 125 -16.15 -3.09 6.04
N VAL A 126 -15.54 -2.41 5.06
CA VAL A 126 -14.59 -1.33 5.29
C VAL A 126 -15.17 0.07 5.05
N ALA A 127 -16.47 0.18 4.76
CA ALA A 127 -17.09 1.44 4.34
C ALA A 127 -16.87 2.59 5.33
N ALA A 128 -16.89 2.29 6.64
CA ALA A 128 -16.64 3.26 7.71
C ALA A 128 -15.15 3.62 7.92
N LEU A 129 -14.24 2.84 7.34
CA LEU A 129 -12.79 3.02 7.46
C LEU A 129 -12.19 3.78 6.26
N LEU A 130 -12.97 3.93 5.18
CA LEU A 130 -12.53 4.61 3.96
C LEU A 130 -12.47 6.12 4.16
N ASN A 131 -11.29 6.68 3.99
CA ASN A 131 -11.07 8.13 3.95
C ASN A 131 -10.68 8.54 2.55
N PHE A 132 -11.23 9.64 2.03
CA PHE A 132 -10.78 10.16 0.75
C PHE A 132 -9.33 10.65 0.87
N VAL A 133 -8.52 10.33 -0.14
CA VAL A 133 -7.19 10.94 -0.24
C VAL A 133 -7.37 12.46 -0.42
N PRO A 134 -6.67 13.30 0.37
CA PRO A 134 -6.67 14.76 0.18
C PRO A 134 -6.23 15.14 -1.23
N LEU A 135 -6.84 16.16 -1.85
CA LEU A 135 -6.56 16.54 -3.25
C LEU A 135 -5.07 16.77 -3.54
N GLU A 136 -4.34 17.33 -2.59
CA GLU A 136 -2.90 17.60 -2.67
C GLU A 136 -2.02 16.33 -2.71
N GLN A 137 -2.57 15.18 -2.32
CA GLN A 137 -1.87 13.90 -2.28
C GLN A 137 -2.33 12.95 -3.40
N ARG A 138 -3.44 13.25 -4.09
CA ARG A 138 -3.92 12.43 -5.20
C ARG A 138 -2.95 12.49 -6.36
N ALA A 139 -2.79 11.37 -7.07
CA ALA A 139 -1.98 11.39 -8.28
C ALA A 139 -2.68 12.07 -9.46
N SER A 140 -4.01 12.27 -9.39
CA SER A 140 -4.79 13.05 -10.34
C SER A 140 -5.95 13.77 -9.64
N LEU A 141 -6.38 14.92 -10.15
CA LEU A 141 -7.55 15.65 -9.61
C LEU A 141 -8.82 14.81 -9.62
N PHE A 142 -8.94 13.91 -10.60
CA PHE A 142 -10.16 13.14 -10.84
C PHE A 142 -10.06 11.67 -10.40
N SER A 143 -8.90 11.22 -9.91
CA SER A 143 -8.76 9.84 -9.47
C SER A 143 -9.56 9.57 -8.19
N GLU A 144 -10.26 8.43 -8.19
CA GLU A 144 -11.01 7.94 -7.04
C GLU A 144 -10.06 7.10 -6.15
N GLU A 145 -9.47 7.76 -5.16
CA GLU A 145 -8.45 7.18 -4.27
C GLU A 145 -8.86 7.34 -2.80
N TYR A 146 -8.61 6.29 -2.01
CA TYR A 146 -8.95 6.19 -0.59
C TYR A 146 -7.77 5.72 0.24
N ILE A 147 -7.77 6.11 1.51
CA ILE A 147 -6.86 5.61 2.54
C ILE A 147 -7.70 4.87 3.59
N ILE A 148 -7.25 3.67 3.92
CA ILE A 148 -7.66 2.94 5.12
C ILE A 148 -6.44 2.89 6.03
N GLU A 149 -6.42 3.72 7.07
CA GLU A 149 -5.26 3.82 7.96
C GLU A 149 -5.09 2.59 8.85
N ASN A 150 -6.21 1.99 9.27
CA ASN A 150 -6.25 0.87 10.20
C ASN A 150 -7.10 -0.26 9.60
N LEU A 151 -6.58 -0.90 8.56
CA LEU A 151 -7.21 -2.04 7.88
C LEU A 151 -6.88 -3.34 8.63
N PRO A 152 -7.84 -3.98 9.32
CA PRO A 152 -7.60 -5.26 9.99
C PRO A 152 -7.33 -6.37 8.98
N ARG A 153 -6.43 -7.30 9.31
CA ARG A 153 -6.04 -8.40 8.42
C ARG A 153 -7.21 -9.26 7.93
N ASN A 154 -8.23 -9.46 8.74
CA ASN A 154 -9.41 -10.26 8.37
C ASN A 154 -10.37 -9.57 7.40
N LEU A 155 -10.13 -8.30 7.05
CA LEU A 155 -10.97 -7.52 6.13
C LEU A 155 -10.39 -7.39 4.72
N PHE A 156 -9.41 -8.22 4.33
CA PHE A 156 -8.90 -8.27 2.96
C PHE A 156 -8.17 -9.58 2.67
N ASP A 157 -8.00 -9.89 1.40
CA ASP A 157 -7.08 -10.93 0.93
C ASP A 157 -5.81 -10.29 0.38
N ALA A 158 -4.66 -10.91 0.67
CA ALA A 158 -3.38 -10.57 0.05
C ALA A 158 -3.02 -11.67 -0.95
N ILE A 159 -2.84 -11.30 -2.22
CA ILE A 159 -2.56 -12.25 -3.30
C ILE A 159 -1.36 -11.81 -4.13
N GLU A 160 -0.72 -12.80 -4.75
CA GLU A 160 0.26 -12.61 -5.83
C GLU A 160 -0.46 -12.69 -7.18
N LEU A 161 -0.03 -11.87 -8.14
CA LEU A 161 -0.51 -11.82 -9.53
C LEU A 161 0.52 -12.39 -10.51
#